data_AF-A0A2L0GHU2-F1
#
_entry.id   AF-A0A2L0GHU2-F1
#
_cell.length_a   1.000
_cell.length_b   1.000
_cell.length_c   1.000
_cell.angle_alpha   90.00
_cell.angle_beta   90.00
_cell.angle_gamma   90.00
#
_symmetry.space_group_name_H-M   'P 1'
#
loop_
_entity.id
_entity.type
_entity.pdbx_description
1 polymer ?
#
loop_
_entity_poly.entity_id
_entity_poly.type
_entity_poly.pdbx_seq_one_letter_code
_entity_poly.pdbx_strand_id
1 'polypeptide(L)' 'MTLPAWHALHEAACARGEATYRDPDTGYTVFTRLAHLKRGKCCGSACRHCPYDHEAVPKRG' A
#
# COMPACT_ATOMS: atom_id res chain seq x y z
N MET A 1 -5.68 21.35 -2.42
CA MET A 1 -5.36 20.03 -3.00
C MET A 1 -5.88 18.97 -2.03
N THR A 2 -6.94 18.26 -2.39
CA THR A 2 -7.53 17.20 -1.56
C THR A 2 -6.78 15.89 -1.80
N LEU A 3 -6.34 15.23 -0.72
CA LEU A 3 -5.79 13.89 -0.82
C LEU A 3 -6.88 12.92 -1.32
N PRO A 4 -6.52 11.91 -2.13
CA PRO A 4 -7.49 10.93 -2.61
C PRO A 4 -7.98 10.02 -1.48
N ALA A 5 -9.18 9.46 -1.65
CA ALA A 5 -9.86 8.67 -0.63
C ALA A 5 -9.03 7.45 -0.15
N TRP A 6 -8.29 6.81 -1.05
CA TRP A 6 -7.41 5.68 -0.71
C TRP A 6 -6.29 6.06 0.28
N HIS A 7 -5.90 7.34 0.36
CA HIS A 7 -4.87 7.79 1.29
C HIS A 7 -5.41 7.80 2.72
N ALA A 8 -6.60 8.35 2.93
CA ALA A 8 -7.26 8.36 4.23
C ALA A 8 -7.56 6.93 4.74
N LEU A 9 -7.95 6.02 3.84
CA LEU A 9 -8.20 4.62 4.17
C LEU A 9 -6.91 3.88 4.56
N HIS A 10 -5.80 4.15 3.87
CA HIS A 10 -4.49 3.64 4.23
C HIS A 10 -4.06 4.13 5.62
N GLU A 11 -4.17 5.43 5.90
CA GLU A 11 -3.81 6.01 7.20
C GLU A 11 -4.67 5.42 8.32
N ALA A 12 -5.98 5.29 8.09
CA ALA A 12 -6.90 4.68 9.05
C ALA A 12 -6.56 3.19 9.31
N ALA A 13 -6.22 2.43 8.27
CA ALA A 13 -5.77 1.05 8.42
C ALA A 13 -4.43 0.97 9.18
N CYS A 14 -3.49 1.88 8.91
CA CYS A 14 -2.25 1.97 9.68
C CYS A 14 -2.50 2.28 11.16
N ALA A 15 -3.37 3.25 11.45
CA ALA A 15 -3.73 3.62 12.82
C ALA A 15 -4.39 2.45 13.59
N ARG A 16 -5.14 1.58 12.90
CA ARG A 16 -5.73 0.36 13.48
C ARG A 16 -4.78 -0.83 13.54
N GLY A 17 -3.56 -0.70 13.02
CA GLY A 17 -2.60 -1.81 12.92
C GLY A 17 -3.01 -2.88 11.89
N GLU A 18 -3.90 -2.55 10.96
CA GLU A 18 -4.33 -3.46 9.90
C GLU A 18 -3.25 -3.60 8.83
N ALA A 19 -3.13 -4.81 8.29
CA ALA A 19 -2.15 -5.12 7.26
C ALA A 19 -2.57 -4.66 5.86
N THR A 20 -3.87 -4.45 5.63
CA THR A 20 -4.43 -4.13 4.33
C THR A 20 -5.59 -3.16 4.44
N TYR A 21 -5.92 -2.51 3.32
CA TYR A 21 -7.14 -1.74 3.13
C TYR A 21 -7.70 -2.02 1.73
N ARG A 22 -8.98 -1.72 1.51
CA ARG A 22 -9.61 -1.84 0.20
C ARG A 22 -9.54 -0.49 -0.53
N ASP A 23 -8.89 -0.46 -1.69
CA ASP A 23 -8.84 0.73 -2.55
C ASP A 23 -10.22 0.90 -3.21
N PRO A 24 -10.94 2.02 -2.96
CA PRO A 24 -12.27 2.24 -3.51
C PRO A 24 -12.24 2.45 -5.03
N ASP A 25 -11.12 2.94 -5.59
CA ASP A 25 -11.03 3.25 -7.02
C ASP A 25 -10.79 2.00 -7.86
N THR A 26 -9.99 1.06 -7.34
CA THR A 26 -9.61 -0.17 -8.06
C THR A 26 -10.32 -1.42 -7.56
N GLY A 27 -10.91 -1.36 -6.37
CA GLY A 27 -11.50 -2.51 -5.67
C GLY A 27 -10.48 -3.47 -5.07
N TYR A 28 -9.18 -3.22 -5.22
CA TYR A 28 -8.12 -4.13 -4.77
C TYR A 28 -7.88 -4.06 -3.27
N THR A 29 -7.45 -5.19 -2.72
CA THR A 29 -6.86 -5.24 -1.38
C THR A 29 -5.40 -4.82 -1.47
N VAL A 30 -5.07 -3.67 -0.88
CA VAL A 30 -3.72 -3.08 -0.91
C VAL A 30 -3.07 -3.21 0.46
N PHE A 31 -1.80 -3.60 0.48
CA PHE A 31 -1.03 -3.66 1.73
C PHE A 31 -0.76 -2.26 2.29
N THR A 32 -0.84 -2.14 3.61
CA THR A 32 -0.44 -0.94 4.34
C THR A 32 1.08 -0.83 4.42
N ARG A 33 1.58 0.36 4.77
CA ARG A 33 3.02 0.54 5.02
C ARG A 33 3.49 -0.37 6.15
N LEU A 34 2.66 -0.54 7.20
CA LEU A 34 2.96 -1.43 8.32
C LEU A 34 3.15 -2.88 7.89
N ALA A 35 2.31 -3.39 6.99
CA ALA A 35 2.48 -4.74 6.46
C ALA A 35 3.81 -4.91 5.72
N HIS A 36 4.24 -3.90 4.96
CA HIS A 36 5.55 -3.91 4.30
C HIS A 36 6.71 -3.84 5.30
N LEU A 37 6.62 -3.01 6.33
CA LEU A 37 7.64 -2.95 7.39
C LEU A 37 7.75 -4.29 8.12
N LYS A 38 6.63 -4.91 8.48
CA LYS A 38 6.60 -6.25 9.11
C LYS A 38 7.14 -7.35 8.19
N ARG A 39 6.90 -7.26 6.88
CA ARG A 39 7.38 -8.23 5.88
C ARG A 39 8.87 -8.05 5.56
N GLY A 40 9.43 -6.86 5.77
CA GLY A 40 10.84 -6.57 5.53
C GLY A 40 11.27 -6.45 4.06
N LYS A 41 10.34 -6.47 3.09
CA LYS A 41 10.65 -6.37 1.65
C LYS A 41 9.46 -5.96 0.78
N CYS A 42 9.73 -5.42 -0.41
CA CYS A 42 8.70 -5.11 -1.41
C CYS A 42 7.91 -6.35 -1.88
N CYS A 43 6.59 -6.20 -2.10
CA CYS A 43 5.72 -7.30 -2.54
C CYS A 43 5.70 -7.53 -4.06
N GLY A 44 6.18 -6.58 -4.86
CA GLY A 44 6.15 -6.67 -6.32
C GLY A 44 4.82 -6.32 -6.98
N SER A 45 3.79 -5.94 -6.20
CA SER A 45 2.45 -5.61 -6.70
C SER A 45 2.21 -4.12 -6.97
N ALA A 46 3.28 -3.30 -7.02
CA ALA A 46 3.20 -1.85 -7.24
C ALA A 46 2.26 -1.11 -6.25
N CYS A 47 2.28 -1.50 -4.96
CA CYS A 47 1.44 -0.87 -3.94
C CYS A 47 1.77 0.64 -3.78
N ARG A 48 0.73 1.47 -3.64
CA ARG A 48 0.85 2.94 -3.58
C ARG A 48 1.79 3.46 -2.48
N HIS A 49 1.86 2.76 -1.34
CA HIS A 49 2.62 3.19 -0.15
C HIS A 49 3.77 2.25 0.18
N CYS A 50 4.47 1.74 -0.85
CA CYS A 50 5.59 0.85 -0.64
C CYS A 50 6.80 1.62 -0.06
N PRO A 51 7.33 1.24 1.11
CA PRO A 51 8.49 1.91 1.71
C PRO A 51 9.84 1.46 1.12
N TYR A 52 9.83 0.57 0.11
CA TYR A 52 11.02 -0.03 -0.50
C TYR A 52 11.14 0.31 -1.99
N ASP A 53 10.66 1.49 -2.39
CA ASP A 53 10.81 2.06 -3.74
C ASP A 53 10.49 1.09 -4.89
N HIS A 54 9.49 0.22 -4.69
CA HIS A 54 9.05 -0.76 -5.68
C HIS A 54 10.16 -1.70 -6.19
N GLU A 55 11.20 -1.98 -5.39
CA GLU A 55 12.36 -2.82 -5.79
C GLU A 55 12.00 -4.17 -6.44
N ALA A 56 10.90 -4.79 -6.04
CA ALA A 56 10.47 -6.10 -6.50
C ALA A 56 9.38 -6.05 -7.59
N VAL A 57 9.02 -4.86 -8.06
CA VAL A 57 8.02 -4.68 -9.12
C VAL A 57 8.68 -4.95 -10.47
N PRO A 58 8.15 -5.86 -11.31
CA PRO A 58 8.69 -6.10 -12.64
C PRO A 58 8.70 -4.82 -13.48
N LYS A 59 9.86 -4.47 -14.04
CA LYS A 59 9.94 -3.38 -15.02
C LYS A 59 9.22 -3.83 -16.29
N ARG A 60 8.17 -3.11 -16.69
CA ARG A 60 7.56 -3.30 -17.99
C ARG A 60 8.56 -2.79 -19.04
N GLY A 61 9.03 -3.69 -19.90
CA GLY A 61 9.85 -3.37 -21.07
C GLY A 61 9.02 -2.85 -22.23
#